data_AF-T1GPJ9-F1
#
_entry.id   AF-T1GPJ9-F1
#
_cell.length_a   1.000
_cell.length_b   1.000
_cell.length_c   1.000
_cell.angle_alpha   90.00
_cell.angle_beta   90.00
_cell.angle_gamma   90.00
#
_symmetry.space_group_name_H-M   'P 1'
#
loop_
_entity.id
_entity.type
_entity.pdbx_description
1 polymer ?
#
loop_
_entity_poly.entity_id
_entity_poly.type
_entity_poly.pdbx_seq_one_letter_code
_entity_poly.pdbx_strand_id
1 'polypeptide(L)'
;MLLALLSSTSRRGRILENNLLRNELDQNFDKYAPICFLYESSLPRAKNISAELRQNYLGAGSLHPQRSLKGLSELFADSLTGFGVHRFVHLAARFTKVYYYRFSYEGRNSHIYYPNVTPYGVVHHDDLLYLFVEPSVSRMYTSNDEEYQIIEIITRMFASFAYKGDPNKSTDHF
;
A
#
# COMPACT_ATOMS: atom_id res chain seq x y z
N MET A 1 4.14 -0.39 -6.11
CA MET A 1 3.10 -1.00 -6.96
C MET A 1 3.17 -2.53 -6.82
N LEU A 2 2.04 -3.17 -6.42
CA LEU A 2 1.64 -4.61 -6.35
C LEU A 2 2.45 -5.53 -5.41
N LEU A 3 1.91 -6.43 -4.55
CA LEU A 3 0.57 -7.02 -4.30
C LEU A 3 0.55 -7.74 -2.91
N ALA A 4 -0.59 -7.83 -2.22
CA ALA A 4 -1.18 -9.10 -1.72
C ALA A 4 -2.49 -8.90 -0.92
N LEU A 5 -3.53 -9.59 -1.38
CA LEU A 5 -4.76 -9.99 -0.68
C LEU A 5 -5.61 -8.91 -0.02
N LEU A 6 -6.40 -8.13 -0.78
CA LEU A 6 -7.73 -7.66 -0.33
C LEU A 6 -8.69 -7.25 -1.49
N SER A 7 -8.53 -7.79 -2.71
CA SER A 7 -9.47 -7.53 -3.82
C SER A 7 -10.07 -8.83 -4.35
N SER A 8 -11.29 -9.11 -3.92
CA SER A 8 -12.30 -9.93 -4.61
C SER A 8 -13.55 -10.02 -3.72
N THR A 9 -14.62 -9.37 -4.16
CA THR A 9 -16.01 -9.50 -3.67
C THR A 9 -16.29 -8.98 -2.24
N SER A 10 -17.01 -7.86 -2.19
CA SER A 10 -17.94 -7.28 -1.18
C SER A 10 -17.99 -7.70 0.31
N ARG A 11 -17.21 -8.65 0.85
CA ARG A 11 -17.29 -9.10 2.26
C ARG A 11 -15.97 -9.58 2.90
N ARG A 12 -14.81 -9.53 2.24
CA ARG A 12 -13.57 -10.18 2.74
C ARG A 12 -12.38 -9.25 3.06
N GLY A 13 -12.63 -7.94 3.12
CA GLY A 13 -11.62 -6.89 3.40
C GLY A 13 -11.25 -6.66 4.87
N ARG A 14 -11.69 -7.50 5.82
CA ARG A 14 -11.76 -7.07 7.22
C ARG A 14 -11.31 -8.14 8.21
N ILE A 15 -10.06 -8.60 8.06
CA ILE A 15 -9.46 -9.58 8.99
C ILE A 15 -9.58 -9.14 10.44
N LEU A 16 -9.46 -7.83 10.69
CA LEU A 16 -9.59 -7.23 12.01
C LEU A 16 -11.04 -7.07 12.50
N GLU A 17 -12.04 -7.00 11.62
CA GLU A 17 -13.45 -6.91 12.04
C GLU A 17 -14.09 -8.28 12.26
N ASN A 18 -13.63 -9.30 11.54
CA ASN A 18 -14.10 -10.65 11.77
C ASN A 18 -13.43 -11.21 13.03
N ASN A 19 -14.18 -11.34 14.12
CA ASN A 19 -13.66 -11.84 15.39
C ASN A 19 -12.96 -13.20 15.27
N LEU A 20 -13.45 -14.12 14.43
CA LEU A 20 -12.81 -15.42 14.24
C LEU A 20 -11.45 -15.26 13.55
N LEU A 21 -11.39 -14.52 12.44
CA LEU A 21 -10.14 -14.34 11.69
C LEU A 21 -9.12 -13.50 12.48
N ARG A 22 -9.57 -12.48 13.22
CA ARG A 22 -8.72 -11.67 14.08
C ARG A 22 -8.09 -12.52 15.18
N ASN A 23 -8.90 -13.31 15.88
CA ASN A 23 -8.42 -14.17 16.95
C ASN A 23 -7.48 -15.26 16.41
N GLU A 24 -7.80 -15.83 15.24
CA GLU A 24 -6.95 -16.81 14.57
C GLU A 24 -5.59 -16.22 14.20
N LEU A 25 -5.55 -15.02 13.62
CA LEU A 25 -4.29 -14.32 13.31
C LEU A 25 -3.50 -13.97 14.57
N ASP A 26 -4.19 -13.52 15.63
CA ASP A 26 -3.55 -13.11 16.88
C ASP A 26 -2.89 -14.31 17.59
N GLN A 27 -3.60 -15.43 17.68
CA GLN A 27 -3.13 -16.63 18.37
C GLN A 27 -2.09 -17.43 17.59
N ASN A 28 -2.15 -17.40 16.26
CA ASN A 28 -1.28 -18.17 15.38
C ASN A 28 -0.43 -17.26 14.49
N PHE A 29 0.03 -16.12 15.02
CA PHE A 29 0.74 -15.12 14.24
C PHE A 29 2.02 -15.68 13.60
N ASP A 30 2.78 -16.53 14.30
CA ASP A 30 4.01 -17.17 13.81
C ASP A 30 3.75 -18.16 12.65
N LYS A 31 2.56 -18.74 12.59
CA LYS A 31 2.12 -19.60 11.49
C LYS A 31 1.73 -18.80 10.24
N TYR A 32 1.05 -17.67 10.42
CA TYR A 32 0.49 -16.90 9.29
C TYR A 32 1.44 -15.80 8.78
N ALA A 33 2.24 -15.18 9.65
CA ALA A 33 3.13 -14.09 9.31
C ALA A 33 4.11 -14.43 8.16
N PRO A 34 4.74 -15.62 8.07
CA PRO A 34 5.59 -15.96 6.94
C PRO A 34 4.86 -15.91 5.59
N ILE A 35 3.59 -16.34 5.58
CA ILE A 35 2.74 -16.35 4.39
C ILE A 35 2.29 -14.94 4.04
N CYS A 36 1.81 -14.18 5.05
CA CYS A 36 1.30 -12.83 4.85
C CYS A 36 2.39 -11.82 4.45
N PHE A 37 3.60 -11.98 4.97
CA PHE A 37 4.70 -11.01 4.84
C PHE A 37 5.89 -11.58 4.05
N LEU A 38 5.66 -12.66 3.30
CA LEU A 38 6.52 -13.18 2.25
C LEU A 38 7.96 -13.51 2.69
N TYR A 39 8.11 -14.17 3.82
CA TYR A 39 9.41 -14.71 4.24
C TYR A 39 9.36 -16.22 4.46
N GLU A 40 10.51 -16.86 4.27
CA GLU A 40 10.63 -18.32 4.30
C GLU A 40 10.39 -18.88 5.71
N SER A 41 9.38 -19.73 5.84
CA SER A 41 8.94 -20.30 7.12
C SER A 41 9.84 -21.45 7.59
N SER A 42 10.57 -22.10 6.69
CA SER A 42 11.51 -23.18 7.03
C SER A 42 12.82 -22.68 7.66
N LEU A 43 13.08 -21.37 7.68
CA LEU A 43 14.29 -20.82 8.28
C LEU A 43 14.28 -20.99 9.80
N PRO A 44 15.42 -21.36 10.43
CA PRO A 44 15.51 -21.44 11.89
C PRO A 44 15.12 -20.14 12.61
N ARG A 45 15.31 -18.99 11.94
CA ARG A 45 14.97 -17.65 12.45
C ARG A 45 13.52 -17.21 12.16
N ALA A 46 12.70 -17.99 11.48
CA ALA A 46 11.35 -17.56 11.06
C ALA A 46 10.50 -17.10 12.24
N LYS A 47 10.55 -17.83 13.37
CA LYS A 47 9.84 -17.45 14.61
C LYS A 47 10.34 -16.12 15.19
N ASN A 48 11.64 -15.86 15.14
CA ASN A 48 12.21 -14.60 15.62
C ASN A 48 11.75 -13.43 14.72
N ILE A 49 11.73 -13.64 13.40
CA ILE A 49 11.18 -12.66 12.45
C ILE A 49 9.71 -12.37 12.77
N SER A 50 8.89 -13.42 12.98
CA SER A 50 7.49 -13.25 13.37
C SER A 50 7.34 -12.42 14.64
N ALA A 51 8.12 -12.74 15.69
CA ALA A 51 8.08 -12.06 16.97
C ALA A 51 8.50 -10.58 16.85
N GLU A 52 9.58 -10.29 16.11
CA GLU A 52 10.04 -8.92 15.87
C GLU A 52 9.03 -8.10 15.08
N LEU A 53 8.45 -8.65 14.00
CA LEU A 53 7.41 -7.95 13.25
C LEU A 53 6.17 -7.69 14.11
N ARG A 54 5.73 -8.67 14.89
CA ARG A 54 4.58 -8.49 15.79
C ARG A 54 4.87 -7.40 16.83
N GLN A 55 6.03 -7.42 17.46
CA GLN A 55 6.40 -6.46 18.49
C GLN A 55 6.53 -5.04 17.95
N ASN A 56 7.17 -4.84 16.80
CA ASN A 56 7.43 -3.52 16.24
C ASN A 56 6.18 -2.83 15.70
N TYR A 57 5.25 -3.58 15.11
CA TYR A 57 4.07 -3.01 14.45
C TYR A 57 2.79 -3.12 15.29
N LEU A 58 2.64 -4.17 16.09
CA LEU A 58 1.36 -4.51 16.75
C LEU A 58 1.44 -4.44 18.28
N GLY A 59 2.66 -4.47 18.85
CA GLY A 59 2.90 -4.45 20.29
C GLY A 59 2.43 -5.72 21.00
N ALA A 60 2.45 -5.73 22.34
CA ALA A 60 2.17 -6.93 23.14
C ALA A 60 0.66 -7.23 23.37
N GLY A 61 -0.24 -6.32 22.98
CA GLY A 61 -1.68 -6.49 23.17
C GLY A 61 -2.32 -7.45 22.17
N SER A 62 -3.52 -7.93 22.49
CA SER A 62 -4.38 -8.63 21.53
C SER A 62 -4.79 -7.70 20.39
N LEU A 63 -4.97 -8.28 19.20
CA LEU A 63 -5.43 -7.52 18.04
C LEU A 63 -6.82 -6.93 18.30
N HIS A 64 -6.99 -5.67 17.91
CA HIS A 64 -8.22 -4.92 18.07
C HIS A 64 -8.55 -4.16 16.78
N PRO A 65 -9.84 -4.09 16.36
CA PRO A 65 -10.19 -3.54 15.05
C PRO A 65 -9.60 -2.16 14.78
N GLN A 66 -9.76 -1.22 15.71
CA GLN A 66 -9.30 0.16 15.52
C GLN A 66 -7.83 0.37 15.90
N ARG A 67 -7.39 -0.21 17.03
CA ARG A 67 -6.04 0.05 17.58
C ARG A 67 -4.94 -0.64 16.78
N SER A 68 -5.24 -1.80 16.19
CA SER A 68 -4.27 -2.57 15.41
C SER A 68 -4.30 -2.26 13.92
N LEU A 69 -5.30 -1.51 13.43
CA LEU A 69 -5.47 -1.24 12.01
C LEU A 69 -4.25 -0.56 11.40
N LYS A 70 -3.79 0.53 12.02
CA LYS A 70 -2.64 1.29 11.51
C LYS A 70 -1.39 0.41 11.43
N GLY A 71 -1.00 -0.21 12.54
CA GLY A 71 0.20 -1.04 12.60
C GLY A 71 0.15 -2.25 11.67
N LEU A 72 -1.01 -2.91 11.54
CA LEU A 72 -1.17 -4.02 10.60
C LEU A 72 -1.10 -3.53 9.15
N SER A 73 -1.67 -2.37 8.85
CA SER A 73 -1.62 -1.76 7.51
C SER A 73 -0.19 -1.38 7.13
N GLU A 74 0.56 -0.77 8.06
CA GLU A 74 1.98 -0.43 7.89
C GLU A 74 2.83 -1.70 7.67
N LEU A 75 2.59 -2.75 8.46
CA LEU A 75 3.29 -4.02 8.30
C LEU A 75 3.05 -4.66 6.91
N PHE A 76 1.81 -4.65 6.44
CA PHE A 76 1.49 -5.12 5.08
C PHE A 76 2.15 -4.22 4.00
N ALA A 77 2.09 -2.90 4.17
CA ALA A 77 2.67 -1.96 3.22
C ALA A 77 4.19 -2.17 3.08
N ASP A 78 4.90 -2.26 4.21
CA ASP A 78 6.35 -2.42 4.26
C ASP A 78 6.80 -3.79 3.77
N SER A 79 6.12 -4.87 4.19
CA SER A 79 6.51 -6.23 3.81
C SER A 79 6.28 -6.53 2.33
N LEU A 80 5.12 -6.15 1.79
CA LEU A 80 4.74 -6.51 0.43
C LEU A 80 5.40 -5.62 -0.62
N THR A 81 5.61 -4.33 -0.32
CA THR A 81 6.07 -3.36 -1.32
C THR A 81 7.17 -2.44 -0.81
N GLY A 82 7.02 -1.83 0.37
CA GLY A 82 7.90 -0.76 0.86
C GLY A 82 9.35 -1.20 0.93
N PHE A 83 9.63 -2.28 1.65
CA PHE A 83 10.99 -2.81 1.85
C PHE A 83 11.62 -3.28 0.52
N GLY A 84 10.86 -4.01 -0.30
CA GLY A 84 11.34 -4.53 -1.58
C GLY A 84 11.73 -3.41 -2.53
N VAL A 85 10.86 -2.41 -2.71
CA VAL A 85 11.10 -1.25 -3.57
C VAL A 85 12.24 -0.39 -3.03
N HIS A 86 12.26 -0.11 -1.72
CA HIS A 86 13.32 0.65 -1.08
C HIS A 86 14.69 0.01 -1.34
N ARG A 87 14.82 -1.30 -1.13
CA ARG A 87 16.06 -2.04 -1.42
C ARG A 87 16.43 -2.00 -2.90
N PHE A 88 15.46 -2.21 -3.79
CA PHE A 88 15.70 -2.17 -5.23
C PHE A 88 16.26 -0.81 -5.67
N VAL A 89 15.64 0.29 -5.23
CA VAL A 89 16.07 1.66 -5.55
C VAL A 89 17.52 1.89 -5.13
N HIS A 90 17.88 1.51 -3.90
CA HIS A 90 19.25 1.67 -3.38
C HIS A 90 20.29 0.85 -4.16
N LEU A 91 19.92 -0.34 -4.62
CA LEU A 91 20.80 -1.18 -5.44
C LEU A 91 20.94 -0.63 -6.86
N ALA A 92 19.83 -0.27 -7.50
CA ALA A 92 19.81 0.23 -8.87
C ALA A 92 20.48 1.61 -9.01
N ALA A 93 20.33 2.49 -8.01
CA ALA A 93 20.91 3.83 -8.01
C ALA A 93 22.45 3.84 -8.10
N ARG A 94 23.11 2.71 -7.81
CA ARG A 94 24.57 2.56 -7.97
C ARG A 94 25.00 2.41 -9.42
N PHE A 95 24.08 2.09 -10.33
CA PHE A 95 24.37 1.73 -11.72
C PHE A 95 23.61 2.58 -12.73
N THR A 96 22.49 3.19 -12.34
CA THR A 96 21.67 4.02 -13.22
C THR A 96 20.96 5.12 -12.45
N LYS A 97 20.47 6.13 -13.18
CA LYS A 97 19.61 7.17 -12.62
C LYS A 97 18.26 6.54 -12.29
N VAL A 98 17.84 6.64 -11.02
CA VAL A 98 16.57 6.11 -10.53
C VAL A 98 15.70 7.27 -10.08
N TYR A 99 14.43 7.24 -10.46
CA TYR A 99 13.39 8.13 -9.94
C TYR A 99 12.43 7.29 -9.11
N TYR A 100 12.11 7.76 -7.92
CA TYR A 100 11.24 7.09 -6.98
C TYR A 100 10.23 8.08 -6.45
N TYR A 101 8.95 7.74 -6.49
CA TYR A 101 7.86 8.59 -6.00
C TYR A 101 7.09 7.88 -4.89
N ARG A 102 6.47 8.68 -4.02
CA ARG A 102 5.50 8.23 -3.02
C ARG A 102 4.19 8.96 -3.29
N PHE A 103 3.15 8.20 -3.61
CA PHE A 103 1.80 8.75 -3.75
C PHE A 103 1.13 8.81 -2.38
N SER A 104 0.62 9.97 -1.99
CA SER A 104 0.01 10.22 -0.68
C SER A 104 -1.23 11.11 -0.74
N TYR A 105 -1.82 11.27 -1.92
CA TYR A 105 -3.05 12.03 -2.07
C TYR A 105 -4.26 11.12 -1.83
N GLU A 106 -5.03 11.43 -0.80
CA GLU A 106 -6.28 10.76 -0.47
C GLU A 106 -7.43 11.41 -1.24
N GLY A 107 -7.82 10.81 -2.36
CA GLY A 107 -8.93 11.29 -3.18
C GLY A 107 -10.29 10.82 -2.68
N ARG A 108 -11.36 11.29 -3.35
CA ARG A 108 -12.74 10.91 -3.00
C ARG A 108 -13.08 9.46 -3.35
N ASN A 109 -12.32 8.84 -4.26
CA ASN A 109 -12.48 7.45 -4.69
C ASN A 109 -11.25 6.63 -4.34
N SER A 110 -11.46 5.38 -3.94
CA SER A 110 -10.39 4.46 -3.53
C SER A 110 -10.84 3.01 -3.70
N HIS A 111 -9.89 2.07 -3.72
CA HIS A 111 -10.20 0.64 -3.75
C HIS A 111 -10.69 0.09 -2.41
N ILE A 112 -10.44 0.81 -1.31
CA ILE A 112 -10.83 0.40 0.04
C ILE A 112 -11.50 1.56 0.76
N TYR A 113 -12.69 1.28 1.29
CA TYR A 113 -13.42 2.18 2.16
C TYR A 113 -13.53 1.56 3.55
N TYR A 114 -13.16 2.33 4.58
CA TYR A 114 -13.19 1.88 5.95
C TYR A 114 -13.41 3.06 6.92
N PRO A 115 -14.28 2.93 7.95
CA PRO A 115 -15.09 1.76 8.28
C PRO A 115 -16.37 1.62 7.42
N ASN A 116 -16.74 2.66 6.68
CA ASN A 116 -17.98 2.73 5.91
C ASN A 116 -17.72 3.18 4.47
N VAL A 117 -18.20 4.37 4.10
CA VAL A 117 -18.16 4.93 2.74
C VAL A 117 -17.02 5.96 2.56
N THR A 118 -16.11 6.05 3.52
CA THR A 118 -14.96 6.96 3.47
C THR A 118 -13.72 6.16 3.02
N PRO A 119 -12.96 6.65 2.03
CA PRO A 119 -11.64 6.12 1.71
C PRO A 119 -10.75 6.05 2.96
N TYR A 120 -9.98 4.98 3.08
CA TYR A 120 -9.07 4.81 4.22
C TYR A 120 -7.62 4.95 3.78
N GLY A 121 -7.05 6.14 4.02
CA GLY A 121 -5.70 6.42 3.58
C GLY A 121 -5.57 6.34 2.05
N VAL A 122 -4.33 6.16 1.61
CA VAL A 122 -4.02 5.81 0.21
C VAL A 122 -3.74 4.33 0.16
N VAL A 123 -4.55 3.59 -0.60
CA VAL A 123 -4.36 2.14 -0.75
C VAL A 123 -3.79 1.78 -2.11
N HIS A 124 -3.50 0.50 -2.24
CA HIS A 124 -2.92 -0.05 -3.43
C HIS A 124 -3.81 0.19 -4.67
N HIS A 125 -3.20 0.73 -5.74
CA HIS A 125 -3.81 1.15 -7.02
C HIS A 125 -4.54 2.49 -7.03
N ASP A 126 -4.67 3.19 -5.90
CA ASP A 126 -5.34 4.50 -5.92
C ASP A 126 -4.64 5.50 -6.84
N ASP A 127 -3.31 5.43 -6.97
CA ASP A 127 -2.54 6.26 -7.91
C ASP A 127 -2.92 6.02 -9.37
N LEU A 128 -3.31 4.79 -9.74
CA LEU A 128 -3.71 4.45 -11.10
C LEU A 128 -5.06 5.06 -11.49
N LEU A 129 -5.93 5.41 -10.54
CA LEU A 129 -7.21 6.06 -10.80
C LEU A 129 -7.04 7.44 -11.45
N TYR A 130 -5.85 8.03 -11.37
CA TYR A 130 -5.49 9.32 -11.96
C TYR A 130 -4.75 9.19 -13.31
N LEU A 131 -4.53 7.95 -13.76
CA LEU A 131 -3.96 7.62 -15.08
C LEU A 131 -4.98 6.90 -15.97
N PHE A 132 -5.83 6.07 -15.37
CA PHE A 132 -6.79 5.22 -16.08
C PHE A 132 -8.17 5.34 -15.44
N VAL A 133 -9.20 5.25 -16.28
CA VAL A 133 -10.57 5.16 -15.79
C VAL A 133 -10.87 3.72 -15.41
N GLU A 134 -11.26 3.51 -14.16
CA GLU A 134 -11.82 2.26 -13.68
C GLU A 134 -13.31 2.46 -13.35
N PRO A 135 -14.24 2.10 -14.24
CA PRO A 135 -15.67 2.38 -14.05
C PRO A 135 -16.30 1.79 -12.79
N SER A 136 -15.68 0.77 -12.17
CA SER A 136 -16.11 0.19 -10.89
C SER A 136 -15.78 1.06 -9.67
N VAL A 137 -14.86 2.00 -9.78
CA VAL A 137 -14.31 2.79 -8.66
C VAL A 137 -14.43 4.29 -8.92
N SER A 138 -14.15 4.74 -10.15
CA SER A 138 -14.15 6.14 -10.53
C SER A 138 -14.81 6.38 -11.89
N ARG A 139 -15.08 7.65 -12.19
CA ARG A 139 -15.42 8.11 -13.54
C ARG A 139 -14.23 8.84 -14.17
N MET A 140 -14.33 9.14 -15.46
CA MET A 140 -13.44 10.13 -16.08
C MET A 140 -13.55 11.46 -15.32
N TYR A 141 -12.42 11.94 -14.82
CA TYR A 141 -12.32 13.24 -14.16
C TYR A 141 -12.30 14.38 -15.19
N THR A 142 -12.70 15.56 -14.74
CA THR A 142 -12.78 16.79 -15.54
C THR A 142 -12.04 17.93 -14.86
N SER A 143 -11.87 19.06 -15.54
CA SER A 143 -11.26 20.27 -14.95
C SER A 143 -12.03 20.87 -13.76
N ASN A 144 -13.25 20.42 -13.51
CA ASN A 144 -14.08 20.86 -12.39
C ASN A 144 -13.91 19.98 -11.14
N ASP A 145 -13.12 18.90 -11.22
CA ASP A 145 -12.86 18.00 -10.11
C ASP A 145 -11.68 18.49 -9.26
N GLU A 146 -11.76 18.28 -7.93
CA GLU A 146 -10.69 18.60 -6.99
C GLU A 146 -9.40 17.81 -7.30
N GLU A 147 -9.57 16.62 -7.87
CA GLU A 147 -8.50 15.72 -8.31
C GLU A 147 -7.75 16.21 -9.55
N TYR A 148 -8.26 17.23 -10.27
CA TYR A 148 -7.68 17.64 -11.56
C TYR A 148 -6.20 17.99 -11.46
N GLN A 149 -5.78 18.66 -10.37
CA GLN A 149 -4.37 18.98 -10.16
C GLN A 149 -3.50 17.73 -10.01
N ILE A 150 -4.01 16.67 -9.38
CA ILE A 150 -3.29 15.41 -9.20
C ILE A 150 -3.15 14.67 -10.53
N ILE A 151 -4.18 14.72 -11.37
CA ILE A 151 -4.17 14.16 -12.72
C ILE A 151 -3.11 14.85 -13.57
N GLU A 152 -3.10 16.19 -13.56
CA GLU A 152 -2.08 16.98 -14.26
C GLU A 152 -0.66 16.62 -13.78
N ILE A 153 -0.45 16.46 -12.47
CA ILE A 153 0.85 16.09 -11.91
C ILE A 153 1.27 14.69 -12.39
N ILE A 154 0.43 13.67 -12.20
CA ILE A 154 0.81 12.28 -12.47
C ILE A 154 0.96 12.02 -13.97
N THR A 155 0.02 12.50 -14.79
CA THR A 155 0.08 12.29 -16.25
C THR A 155 1.29 12.99 -16.86
N ARG A 156 1.59 14.22 -16.43
CA ARG A 156 2.79 14.95 -16.84
C ARG A 156 4.06 14.24 -16.39
N MET A 157 4.11 13.74 -15.16
CA MET A 157 5.27 13.02 -14.61
C MET A 157 5.59 11.79 -15.49
N PHE A 158 4.60 10.96 -15.75
CA PHE A 158 4.74 9.76 -16.60
C PHE A 158 5.06 10.12 -18.06
N ALA A 159 4.36 11.08 -18.66
CA ALA A 159 4.61 11.51 -20.04
C ALA A 159 6.01 12.12 -20.21
N SER A 160 6.48 12.91 -19.24
CA SER A 160 7.82 13.51 -19.26
C SER A 160 8.90 12.43 -19.19
N PHE A 161 8.73 11.45 -18.31
CA PHE A 161 9.65 10.32 -18.23
C PHE A 161 9.67 9.51 -19.54
N ALA A 162 8.52 9.22 -20.12
CA ALA A 162 8.44 8.52 -21.41
C ALA A 162 9.10 9.29 -22.56
N TYR A 163 8.95 10.62 -22.57
CA TYR A 163 9.49 11.47 -23.64
C TYR A 163 11.00 11.70 -23.54
N LYS A 164 11.52 11.99 -22.33
CA LYS A 164 12.92 12.45 -22.14
C LYS A 164 13.70 11.70 -21.07
N GLY A 165 13.14 10.66 -20.46
CA GLY A 165 13.79 9.89 -19.38
C GLY A 165 13.92 10.63 -18.06
N ASP A 166 13.27 11.80 -17.90
CA ASP A 166 13.26 12.58 -16.65
C ASP A 166 11.81 13.01 -16.34
N PRO A 167 11.22 12.60 -15.20
CA PRO A 167 9.86 12.95 -14.85
C PRO A 167 9.72 14.42 -14.39
N ASN A 168 10.82 15.08 -14.03
CA ASN A 168 10.78 16.39 -13.39
C ASN A 168 10.85 17.53 -14.40
N LYS A 169 10.24 18.66 -14.05
CA LYS A 169 10.50 19.98 -14.64
C LYS A 169 11.30 20.82 -13.66
N SER A 170 12.16 21.70 -14.18
CA SER A 170 12.96 22.62 -13.36
C SER A 170 12.12 23.62 -12.55
N THR A 171 10.85 23.79 -12.92
CA THR A 171 9.89 24.69 -12.28
C THR A 171 8.92 23.95 -11.35
N ASP A 172 9.10 22.65 -11.13
CA ASP A 172 8.28 21.92 -10.17
C ASP A 172 8.65 22.37 -8.74
N HIS A 173 7.67 22.90 -8.02
CA HIS A 173 7.77 23.21 -6.60
C HIS A 173 7.06 22.08 -5.84
N PHE A 174 7.83 21.20 -5.22
CA PHE A 174 7.32 20.10 -4.39
C PHE A 174 7.23 20.52 -2.93
#